data_AF-A0A9D5AKF4-F1
#
_entry.id   AF-A0A9D5AKF4-F1
#
_cell.length_a   1.000
_cell.length_b   1.000
_cell.length_c   1.000
_cell.angle_alpha   90.00
_cell.angle_beta   90.00
_cell.angle_gamma   90.00
#
_symmetry.space_group_name_H-M   'P 1'
#
loop_
_entity.id
_entity.type
_entity.pdbx_description
1 polymer ?
#
loop_
_entity_poly.entity_id
_entity_poly.type
_entity_poly.pdbx_seq_one_letter_code
_entity_poly.pdbx_strand_id
1 'polypeptide(L)'
;MELNSVKDDFNRVTKKQKSSSSKARELLDQIRQEIERALESMWSVEKCFNPDISRAHRNIDMDTRTINQIIANHFYRQGPFDVGDHFLSAVGEPESAAIMKSLFLEMYQILQAMQNQNLEPALNRAATNSDKPLKVEGRC
;
A
#
# COMPACT_ATOMS: atom_id res chain seq x y z
N MET A 1 36.12 3.78 48.90
CA MET A 1 35.19 3.32 47.85
C MET A 1 35.68 1.96 47.39
N GLU A 2 34.83 0.93 47.50
CA GLU A 2 35.23 -0.47 47.40
C GLU A 2 35.36 -0.92 45.94
N LEU A 3 36.51 -1.52 45.59
CA LEU A 3 36.80 -2.07 44.26
C LEU A 3 35.72 -3.05 43.75
N ASN A 4 35.00 -3.70 44.67
CA ASN A 4 33.92 -4.63 44.35
C ASN A 4 32.74 -3.93 43.68
N SER A 5 32.40 -2.70 44.10
CA SER A 5 31.33 -1.91 43.48
C SER A 5 31.64 -1.55 42.03
N VAL A 6 32.90 -1.21 41.72
CA VAL A 6 33.33 -0.88 40.35
C VAL A 6 33.29 -2.12 39.45
N LYS A 7 33.67 -3.29 39.98
CA LYS A 7 33.59 -4.58 39.27
C LYS A 7 32.15 -4.94 38.90
N ASP A 8 31.22 -4.74 39.82
CA ASP A 8 29.80 -5.05 39.61
C ASP A 8 29.15 -4.12 38.59
N ASP A 9 29.52 -2.83 38.62
CA ASP A 9 29.06 -1.85 37.63
C ASP A 9 29.56 -2.20 36.22
N PHE A 10 30.83 -2.58 36.07
CA PHE A 10 31.38 -3.01 34.78
C PHE A 10 30.73 -4.30 34.25
N ASN A 11 30.51 -5.28 35.14
CA ASN A 11 29.81 -6.52 34.79
C ASN A 11 28.36 -6.27 34.36
N ARG A 12 27.69 -5.29 34.97
CA ARG A 12 26.33 -4.88 34.59
C ARG A 12 26.29 -4.25 33.21
N VAL A 13 27.25 -3.38 32.89
CA VAL A 13 27.37 -2.74 31.56
C VAL A 13 27.66 -3.76 30.47
N THR A 14 28.61 -4.67 30.69
CA THR A 14 28.94 -5.73 29.70
C THR A 14 27.78 -6.69 29.46
N LYS A 15 27.02 -7.07 30.49
CA LYS A 15 25.79 -7.87 30.34
C LYS A 15 24.70 -7.11 29.56
N LYS A 16 24.48 -5.82 29.89
CA LYS A 16 23.47 -4.99 29.22
C LYS A 16 23.82 -4.74 27.75
N GLN A 17 25.11 -4.59 27.45
CA GLN A 17 25.58 -4.44 26.07
C GLN A 17 25.37 -5.72 25.25
N LYS A 18 25.69 -6.89 25.80
CA LYS A 18 25.44 -8.18 25.14
C LYS A 18 23.95 -8.40 24.86
N SER A 19 23.08 -8.12 25.83
CA SER A 19 21.64 -8.30 25.64
C SER A 19 21.05 -7.28 24.66
N SER A 20 21.55 -6.03 24.66
CA SER A 20 21.14 -5.00 23.71
C SER A 20 21.56 -5.35 22.28
N SER A 21 22.77 -5.90 22.09
CA SER A 21 23.23 -6.38 20.77
C SER A 21 22.41 -7.57 20.26
N SER A 22 21.99 -8.47 21.16
CA SER A 22 21.10 -9.59 20.79
C SER A 22 19.75 -9.08 20.28
N LYS A 23 19.15 -8.12 20.99
CA LYS A 23 17.88 -7.50 20.60
C LYS A 23 17.96 -6.77 19.26
N ALA A 24 19.07 -6.06 19.01
CA ALA A 24 19.29 -5.42 17.72
C ALA A 24 19.36 -6.45 16.57
N ARG A 25 19.97 -7.61 16.83
CA ARG A 25 20.05 -8.70 15.84
C ARG A 25 18.71 -9.35 15.57
N GLU A 26 17.91 -9.59 16.61
CA GLU A 26 16.54 -10.10 16.48
C GLU A 26 15.64 -9.18 15.67
N LEU A 27 15.74 -7.85 15.88
CA LEU A 27 15.00 -6.87 15.08
C LEU A 27 15.43 -6.89 13.60
N LEU A 28 16.73 -7.01 13.33
CA LEU A 28 17.22 -7.12 11.94
C LEU A 28 16.72 -8.41 11.26
N ASP A 29 16.68 -9.52 11.98
CA ASP A 29 16.15 -10.78 11.45
C ASP A 29 14.63 -10.71 11.18
N GLN A 30 13.87 -10.01 12.04
CA GLN A 30 12.45 -9.76 11.83
C GLN A 30 12.20 -8.92 10.57
N ILE A 31 12.93 -7.81 10.42
CA ILE A 31 12.84 -6.94 9.24
C ILE A 31 13.20 -7.73 7.97
N ARG A 32 14.25 -8.56 8.02
CA ARG A 32 14.63 -9.43 6.89
C ARG A 32 13.49 -10.37 6.49
N GLN A 33 12.85 -11.03 7.45
CA GLN A 33 11.75 -11.96 7.19
C GLN A 33 10.50 -11.26 6.64
N GLU A 34 10.23 -10.02 7.03
CA GLU A 34 9.12 -9.24 6.48
C GLU A 34 9.38 -8.84 5.02
N ILE A 35 10.62 -8.44 4.69
CA ILE A 35 11.03 -8.12 3.33
C ILE A 35 10.95 -9.36 2.43
N GLU A 36 11.44 -10.51 2.89
CA GLU A 36 11.38 -11.77 2.13
C GLU A 36 9.92 -12.16 1.85
N ARG A 37 9.03 -12.06 2.83
CA ARG A 37 7.59 -12.32 2.64
C ARG A 37 6.93 -11.34 1.67
N ALA A 38 7.29 -10.06 1.72
CA ALA A 38 6.77 -9.06 0.79
C ALA A 38 7.20 -9.37 -0.66
N LEU A 39 8.45 -9.79 -0.88
CA LEU A 39 8.95 -10.19 -2.19
C LEU A 39 8.26 -11.45 -2.72
N GLU A 40 8.06 -12.46 -1.89
CA GLU A 40 7.32 -13.68 -2.27
C GLU A 40 5.89 -13.36 -2.69
N SER A 41 5.21 -12.46 -1.96
CA SER A 41 3.87 -12.00 -2.31
C SER A 41 3.87 -11.26 -3.65
N MET A 42 4.86 -10.42 -3.90
CA MET A 42 4.96 -9.63 -5.14
C MET A 42 5.24 -10.51 -6.36
N TRP A 43 6.16 -11.48 -6.26
CA TRP A 43 6.44 -12.45 -7.33
C TRP A 43 5.29 -13.42 -7.59
N SER A 44 4.48 -13.71 -6.59
CA SER A 44 3.26 -14.51 -6.78
C SER A 44 2.25 -13.77 -7.66
N VAL A 45 2.18 -12.45 -7.57
CA VAL A 45 1.36 -11.61 -8.46
C VAL A 45 1.92 -11.61 -9.90
N GLU A 46 3.25 -11.55 -10.08
CA GLU A 46 3.87 -11.70 -11.41
C GLU A 46 3.57 -13.06 -12.05
N LYS A 47 3.58 -14.16 -11.28
CA LYS A 47 3.21 -15.49 -11.78
C LYS A 47 1.74 -15.58 -12.19
N CYS A 48 0.87 -14.75 -11.59
CA CYS A 48 -0.55 -14.64 -11.97
C CYS A 48 -0.77 -13.77 -13.22
N PHE A 49 0.23 -13.02 -13.71
CA PHE A 49 0.14 -12.43 -15.04
C PHE A 49 0.18 -13.56 -16.06
N ASN A 50 -1.01 -13.93 -16.53
CA ASN A 50 -1.20 -15.01 -17.47
C ASN A 50 -0.26 -14.81 -18.68
N PRO A 51 0.56 -15.81 -19.08
CA PRO A 51 1.36 -15.73 -20.30
C PRO A 51 0.52 -15.45 -21.55
N ASP A 52 -0.79 -15.67 -21.52
CA ASP A 52 -1.74 -15.24 -22.56
C ASP A 52 -1.93 -13.71 -22.60
N ILE A 53 -1.86 -12.99 -21.47
CA ILE A 53 -1.84 -11.52 -21.44
C ILE A 53 -0.54 -11.02 -22.07
N SER A 54 0.59 -11.61 -21.69
CA SER A 54 1.89 -11.30 -22.30
C SER A 54 1.95 -11.65 -23.79
N ARG A 55 1.24 -12.70 -24.24
CA ARG A 55 1.13 -13.09 -25.67
C ARG A 55 0.14 -12.22 -26.46
N ALA A 56 -0.91 -11.73 -25.81
CA ALA A 56 -1.87 -10.79 -26.39
C ALA A 56 -1.32 -9.36 -26.46
N HIS A 57 -0.26 -9.07 -25.70
CA HIS A 57 0.50 -7.81 -25.76
C HIS A 57 1.28 -7.71 -27.08
N ARG A 58 0.55 -7.50 -28.19
CA ARG A 58 1.14 -7.00 -29.44
C ARG A 58 1.71 -5.62 -29.13
N ASN A 59 3.04 -5.49 -28.97
CA ASN A 59 3.80 -4.24 -28.77
C ASN A 59 2.89 -2.99 -28.81
N ILE A 60 2.16 -2.76 -27.72
CA ILE A 60 1.32 -1.60 -27.61
C ILE A 60 2.30 -0.52 -27.21
N ASP A 61 2.58 0.39 -28.13
CA ASP A 61 3.30 1.61 -27.81
C ASP A 61 2.39 2.41 -26.86
N MET A 62 2.47 2.08 -25.57
CA MET A 62 1.76 2.81 -24.54
C MET A 62 2.57 4.07 -24.29
N ASP A 63 1.96 5.20 -24.61
CA ASP A 63 2.56 6.47 -24.31
C ASP A 63 2.82 6.59 -22.79
N THR A 64 3.89 7.27 -22.44
CA THR A 64 4.34 7.41 -21.04
C THR A 64 3.26 7.99 -20.14
N ARG A 65 2.38 8.85 -20.68
CA ARG A 65 1.29 9.45 -19.92
C ARG A 65 0.25 8.38 -19.52
N THR A 66 -0.14 7.51 -20.45
CA THR A 66 -1.04 6.37 -20.16
C THR A 66 -0.47 5.46 -19.08
N ILE A 67 0.82 5.11 -19.18
CA ILE A 67 1.49 4.29 -18.15
C ILE A 67 1.44 4.98 -16.79
N ASN A 68 1.78 6.27 -16.73
CA ASN A 68 1.75 7.03 -15.49
C ASN A 68 0.34 7.13 -14.89
N GLN A 69 -0.69 7.29 -15.74
CA GLN A 69 -2.07 7.26 -15.27
C GLN A 69 -2.47 5.89 -14.70
N ILE A 70 -2.05 4.79 -15.32
CA ILE A 70 -2.31 3.42 -14.81
C ILE A 70 -1.66 3.24 -13.43
N ILE A 71 -0.40 3.66 -13.28
CA ILE A 71 0.34 3.57 -12.01
C ILE A 71 -0.34 4.43 -10.93
N ALA A 72 -0.69 5.68 -11.25
CA ALA A 72 -1.39 6.55 -10.33
C ALA A 72 -2.76 5.98 -9.91
N ASN A 73 -3.53 5.47 -10.88
CA ASN A 73 -4.82 4.84 -10.63
C ASN A 73 -4.68 3.64 -9.67
N HIS A 74 -3.61 2.86 -9.81
CA HIS A 74 -3.32 1.76 -8.90
C HIS A 74 -3.15 2.24 -7.46
N PHE A 75 -2.36 3.29 -7.21
CA PHE A 75 -2.21 3.85 -5.86
C PHE A 75 -3.57 4.29 -5.28
N TYR A 76 -4.39 4.99 -6.06
CA TYR A 76 -5.71 5.42 -5.61
C TYR A 76 -6.67 4.26 -5.34
N ARG A 77 -6.64 3.22 -6.19
CA ARG A 77 -7.48 2.03 -6.03
C ARG A 77 -7.10 1.21 -4.80
N GLN A 78 -5.81 1.15 -4.45
CA GLN A 78 -5.32 0.42 -3.29
C GLN A 78 -5.38 1.22 -1.99
N GLY A 79 -5.60 2.55 -2.05
CA GLY A 79 -5.74 3.42 -0.89
C GLY A 79 -4.51 4.25 -0.47
N PRO A 80 -3.27 4.02 -0.95
CA PRO A 80 -2.16 4.98 -0.80
C PRO A 80 -2.35 6.28 -1.58
N PHE A 81 -3.33 7.10 -1.17
CA PHE A 81 -3.71 8.32 -1.88
C PHE A 81 -2.58 9.37 -1.92
N ASP A 82 -1.83 9.48 -0.84
CA ASP A 82 -0.66 10.36 -0.72
C ASP A 82 0.44 9.99 -1.71
N VAL A 83 0.72 8.70 -1.90
CA VAL A 83 1.68 8.22 -2.89
C VAL A 83 1.21 8.56 -4.31
N GLY A 84 -0.08 8.38 -4.59
CA GLY A 84 -0.69 8.76 -5.87
C GLY A 84 -0.56 10.26 -6.16
N ASP A 85 -0.80 11.11 -5.15
CA ASP A 85 -0.70 12.57 -5.28
C ASP A 85 0.74 13.00 -5.60
N HIS A 86 1.71 12.48 -4.83
CA HIS A 86 3.13 12.77 -5.05
C HIS A 86 3.61 12.28 -6.42
N PHE A 87 3.18 11.08 -6.82
CA PHE A 87 3.55 10.51 -8.12
C PHE A 87 3.07 11.39 -9.29
N LEU A 88 1.79 11.79 -9.29
CA LEU A 88 1.25 12.64 -10.37
C LEU A 88 1.81 14.06 -10.36
N SER A 89 2.12 14.61 -9.18
CA SER A 89 2.82 15.88 -9.08
C SER A 89 4.22 15.81 -9.71
N ALA A 90 4.97 14.72 -9.48
CA ALA A 90 6.29 14.52 -10.07
C ALA A 90 6.25 14.33 -11.60
N VAL A 91 5.16 13.75 -12.11
CA VAL A 91 4.94 13.54 -13.55
C VAL A 91 4.37 14.80 -14.24
N GLY A 92 3.95 15.82 -13.48
CA GLY A 92 3.39 17.06 -14.03
C GLY A 92 1.91 17.00 -14.41
N GLU A 93 1.17 16.01 -13.90
CA GLU A 93 -0.26 15.79 -14.21
C GLU A 93 -1.15 15.83 -12.94
N PRO A 94 -1.08 16.87 -12.10
CA PRO A 94 -1.82 16.93 -10.83
C PRO A 94 -3.34 16.99 -11.02
N GLU A 95 -3.83 17.47 -12.16
CA GLU A 95 -5.27 17.54 -12.47
C GLU A 95 -5.91 16.14 -12.53
N SER A 96 -5.16 15.16 -13.04
CA SER A 96 -5.58 13.76 -13.10
C SER A 96 -5.75 13.14 -11.69
N ALA A 97 -5.07 13.69 -10.67
CA ALA A 97 -5.11 13.20 -9.31
C ALA A 97 -6.50 13.34 -8.70
N ALA A 98 -7.11 14.52 -8.81
CA ALA A 98 -8.39 14.82 -8.19
C ALA A 98 -9.51 13.89 -8.70
N ILE A 99 -9.56 13.67 -10.02
CA ILE A 99 -10.56 12.82 -10.66
C ILE A 99 -10.37 11.37 -10.19
N MET A 100 -9.17 10.81 -10.34
CA MET A 100 -8.92 9.41 -9.96
C MET A 100 -9.09 9.17 -8.47
N LYS A 101 -8.60 10.08 -7.63
CA LYS A 101 -8.73 10.02 -6.17
C LYS A 101 -10.19 10.05 -5.73
N SER A 102 -11.02 10.92 -6.31
CA SER A 102 -12.43 11.04 -5.94
C SER A 102 -13.23 9.75 -6.17
N LEU A 103 -12.88 8.95 -7.20
CA LEU A 103 -13.55 7.68 -7.50
C LEU A 103 -13.43 6.67 -6.36
N PHE A 104 -12.30 6.69 -5.65
CA PHE A 104 -11.99 5.72 -4.61
C PHE A 104 -12.12 6.30 -3.19
N LEU A 105 -12.00 7.62 -3.01
CA LEU A 105 -12.04 8.26 -1.70
C LEU A 105 -13.35 7.95 -0.94
N GLU A 106 -14.49 8.08 -1.62
CA GLU A 106 -15.80 7.78 -1.01
C GLU A 106 -15.92 6.31 -0.59
N MET A 107 -15.33 5.39 -1.36
CA MET A 107 -15.32 3.96 -1.00
C MET A 107 -14.50 3.72 0.28
N TYR A 108 -13.31 4.32 0.37
CA TYR A 108 -12.48 4.19 1.57
C TYR A 108 -13.10 4.87 2.79
N GLN A 109 -13.81 5.99 2.63
CA GLN A 109 -14.58 6.63 3.72
C GLN A 109 -15.66 5.69 4.28
N ILE A 110 -16.36 4.96 3.41
CA ILE A 110 -17.35 3.96 3.84
C ILE A 110 -16.67 2.81 4.57
N LEU A 111 -15.56 2.27 4.06
CA LEU A 111 -14.82 1.21 4.73
C LEU A 111 -14.37 1.63 6.13
N GLN A 112 -13.88 2.86 6.29
CA GLN A 112 -13.50 3.42 7.59
C GLN A 112 -14.70 3.59 8.53
N ALA A 113 -15.84 4.06 8.04
CA ALA A 113 -17.05 4.15 8.84
C ALA A 113 -17.52 2.76 9.33
N MET A 114 -17.49 1.75 8.45
CA MET A 114 -17.83 0.38 8.80
C MET A 114 -16.90 -0.22 9.86
N GLN A 115 -15.60 0.08 9.80
CA GLN A 115 -14.64 -0.33 10.85
C GLN A 115 -15.00 0.26 12.21
N ASN A 116 -15.57 1.47 12.24
CA ASN A 116 -16.08 2.12 13.45
C ASN A 116 -17.52 1.72 13.79
N GLN A 117 -18.02 0.60 13.24
CA GLN A 117 -19.39 0.10 13.39
C GLN A 117 -20.48 1.09 12.91
N ASN A 118 -20.11 2.08 12.10
CA ASN A 118 -21.04 3.02 11.48
C ASN A 118 -21.37 2.58 10.05
N LEU A 119 -22.55 2.00 9.87
CA LEU A 119 -23.04 1.54 8.55
C LEU A 119 -23.81 2.62 7.78
N GLU A 120 -24.09 3.76 8.38
CA GLU A 120 -24.94 4.81 7.79
C GLU A 120 -24.43 5.32 6.42
N PRO A 121 -23.12 5.56 6.22
CA PRO A 121 -22.59 5.95 4.90
C PRO A 121 -22.77 4.88 3.82
N ALA A 122 -22.67 3.60 4.19
CA ALA A 122 -22.87 2.48 3.27
C ALA A 122 -24.33 2.39 2.81
N LEU A 123 -25.26 2.54 3.77
CA LEU A 123 -26.70 2.49 3.51
C LEU A 123 -27.15 3.67 2.64
N ASN A 124 -26.69 4.88 2.93
CA ASN A 124 -26.98 6.07 2.12
C ASN A 124 -26.47 5.93 0.68
N ARG A 125 -25.28 5.37 0.49
CA ARG A 125 -24.73 5.14 -0.86
C ARG A 125 -25.51 4.06 -1.61
N ALA A 126 -25.93 2.99 -0.94
CA ALA A 126 -26.77 1.97 -1.54
C ALA A 126 -28.11 2.55 -2.01
N ALA A 127 -28.77 3.37 -1.16
CA ALA A 127 -30.01 4.06 -1.51
C ALA A 127 -29.83 5.04 -2.69
N THR A 128 -28.75 5.82 -2.69
CA THR A 128 -28.43 6.79 -3.77
C THR A 128 -28.11 6.11 -5.11
N ASN A 129 -27.58 4.89 -5.08
CA ASN A 129 -27.23 4.11 -6.27
C ASN A 129 -28.38 3.23 -6.77
N SER A 130 -29.29 2.77 -5.91
CA SER A 130 -30.47 2.01 -6.33
C SER A 130 -31.43 2.84 -7.20
N ASP A 131 -31.44 4.16 -7.03
CA ASP A 131 -32.28 5.08 -7.78
C ASP A 131 -31.70 5.46 -9.16
N LYS A 132 -30.46 5.02 -9.47
CA LYS A 132 -29.83 5.20 -10.77
C LYS A 132 -29.88 3.88 -11.54
N PRO A 133 -30.67 3.78 -12.63
CA PRO A 133 -30.59 2.58 -13.46
C PRO A 133 -29.16 2.44 -13.98
N LEU A 134 -28.62 1.21 -13.90
CA LEU A 134 -27.37 0.85 -14.57
C LEU A 134 -27.57 1.12 -16.06
N LYS A 135 -27.11 2.27 -16.54
CA LYS A 135 -27.06 2.57 -17.98
C LYS A 135 -25.92 1.72 -18.53
N VAL A 136 -26.23 0.45 -18.81
CA VAL A 136 -25.37 -0.43 -19.60
C VAL A 136 -25.46 0.10 -21.03
N GLU A 137 -24.67 1.12 -21.34
CA GLU A 137 -24.43 1.49 -22.74
C GLU A 137 -23.61 0.35 -23.34
N GLY A 138 -24.33 -0.60 -23.92
CA GLY A 138 -23.76 -1.67 -24.72
C GLY A 138 -22.90 -1.08 -25.83
N ARG A 139 -21.62 -1.45 -25.82
CA ARG A 139 -20.78 -1.50 -27.00
C ARG A 139 -20.22 -2.91 -27.09
N CYS A 140 -20.94 -3.75 -27.84
CA CYS A 140 -20.29 -4.80 -28.62
C CYS A 140 -19.64 -4.13 -29.84
#